data_AF-A0A0L7MQB4-F1
#
_entry.id   AF-A0A0L7MQB4-F1
#
_cell.length_a   1.000
_cell.length_b   1.000
_cell.length_c   1.000
_cell.angle_alpha   90.00
_cell.angle_beta   90.00
_cell.angle_gamma   90.00
#
_symmetry.space_group_name_H-M   'P 1'
#
loop_
_entity.id
_entity.type
_entity.pdbx_description
1 polymer ?
#
loop_
_entity_poly.entity_id
_entity_poly.type
_entity_poly.pdbx_seq_one_letter_code
_entity_poly.pdbx_strand_id
1 'polypeptide(L)'
;MKNAHGERIYDFAGSKASQQYEIMVSPHLFNIARQMNLDGRMNLVFEEVEQGKTRVSANTRYVVERKFVVVPISNGIPQSMADSVSFNTGTRGAFQLTRDGQGTECIATGTLEQEVLSLIK
;
A
#
# COMPACT_ATOMS: atom_id res chain seq x y z
N MET A 1 11.92 -19.34 2.64
CA MET A 1 12.97 -19.05 1.63
C MET A 1 14.26 -19.70 2.07
N LYS A 2 14.75 -20.70 1.35
CA LYS A 2 15.95 -21.48 1.67
C LYS A 2 17.19 -20.88 0.97
N ASN A 3 18.18 -20.44 1.74
CA ASN A 3 19.48 -19.99 1.25
C ASN A 3 20.64 -20.67 2.03
N ALA A 4 21.89 -20.31 1.73
CA ALA A 4 23.07 -20.88 2.41
C ALA A 4 23.11 -20.63 3.94
N HIS A 5 22.26 -19.71 4.45
CA HIS A 5 22.07 -19.41 5.87
C HIS A 5 20.79 -20.04 6.46
N GLY A 6 20.09 -20.91 5.73
CA GLY A 6 18.89 -21.62 6.19
C GLY A 6 17.59 -21.11 5.57
N GLU A 7 16.47 -21.50 6.17
CA GLU A 7 15.14 -21.06 5.72
C GLU A 7 14.62 -19.87 6.54
N ARG A 8 14.33 -18.74 5.89
CA ARG A 8 13.63 -17.59 6.48
C ARG A 8 12.27 -17.37 5.84
N ILE A 9 11.25 -17.17 6.66
CA ILE A 9 9.90 -16.81 6.26
C ILE A 9 9.65 -15.40 6.79
N TYR A 10 9.26 -14.49 5.90
CA TYR A 10 8.86 -13.14 6.26
C TYR A 10 7.34 -13.04 6.09
N ASP A 11 6.64 -12.85 7.20
CA ASP A 11 5.20 -12.57 7.22
C ASP A 11 4.97 -11.19 7.85
N PHE A 12 4.27 -10.33 7.13
CA PHE A 12 3.95 -8.98 7.56
C PHE A 12 2.75 -8.47 6.77
N ALA A 13 1.95 -7.62 7.40
CA ALA A 13 0.83 -6.97 6.73
C ALA A 13 1.32 -6.15 5.51
N GLY A 14 0.69 -6.36 4.35
CA GLY A 14 1.02 -5.62 3.12
C GLY A 14 0.87 -4.10 3.25
N SER A 15 0.02 -3.64 4.18
CA SER A 15 -0.20 -2.22 4.52
C SER A 15 0.89 -1.60 5.41
N LYS A 16 1.87 -2.38 5.89
CA LYS A 16 2.93 -1.86 6.76
C LYS A 16 3.77 -0.80 6.05
N ALA A 17 3.93 0.35 6.72
CA ALA A 17 4.58 1.55 6.17
C ALA A 17 6.07 1.32 5.81
N SER A 18 6.79 0.51 6.58
CA SER A 18 8.20 0.21 6.31
C SER A 18 8.51 -1.24 6.67
N GLN A 19 9.24 -1.92 5.79
CA GLN A 19 9.65 -3.30 6.00
C GLN A 19 10.95 -3.61 5.26
N GLN A 20 11.81 -4.39 5.90
CA GLN A 20 13.00 -4.98 5.29
C GLN A 20 12.87 -6.50 5.26
N TYR A 21 13.25 -7.12 4.14
CA TYR A 21 13.19 -8.57 3.97
C TYR A 21 14.16 -9.04 2.90
N GLU A 22 14.47 -10.35 2.92
CA GLU A 22 15.36 -10.98 1.95
C GLU A 22 14.56 -11.77 0.92
N ILE A 23 14.95 -11.68 -0.35
CA ILE A 23 14.44 -12.54 -1.42
C ILE A 23 15.57 -13.25 -2.13
N MET A 24 15.37 -14.55 -2.40
CA MET A 24 16.26 -15.35 -3.24
C MET A 24 15.69 -15.38 -4.65
N VAL A 25 16.38 -14.77 -5.60
CA VAL A 25 16.14 -14.94 -7.03
C VAL A 25 17.36 -15.70 -7.55
N SER A 26 17.27 -17.03 -7.50
CA SER A 26 18.40 -17.93 -7.70
C SER A 26 19.24 -17.57 -8.93
N PRO A 27 20.58 -17.44 -8.81
CA PRO A 27 21.41 -17.78 -7.64
C PRO A 27 21.65 -16.62 -6.65
N HIS A 28 20.96 -15.48 -6.81
CA HIS A 28 21.28 -14.24 -6.11
C HIS A 28 20.34 -13.96 -4.93
N LEU A 29 20.92 -13.52 -3.82
CA LEU A 29 20.22 -13.07 -2.63
C LEU A 29 20.18 -11.54 -2.60
N PHE A 30 19.00 -10.98 -2.36
CA PHE A 30 18.77 -9.54 -2.31
C PHE A 30 18.16 -9.14 -0.97
N ASN A 31 18.65 -8.03 -0.42
CA ASN A 31 17.98 -7.29 0.64
C ASN A 31 17.03 -6.27 0.02
N ILE A 32 15.78 -6.29 0.44
CA ILE A 32 14.74 -5.36 0.00
C ILE A 32 14.36 -4.47 1.17
N ALA A 33 14.49 -3.16 0.99
CA ALA A 33 13.88 -2.17 1.87
C ALA A 33 12.68 -1.54 1.16
N ARG A 34 11.47 -1.83 1.66
CA ARG A 34 10.20 -1.31 1.14
C ARG A 34 9.66 -0.22 2.06
N GLN A 35 9.26 0.91 1.48
CA GLN A 35 8.52 1.98 2.13
C GLN A 35 7.18 2.20 1.41
N MET A 36 6.13 2.44 2.17
CA MET A 36 4.77 2.70 1.72
C MET A 36 4.27 3.99 2.36
N ASN A 37 3.79 4.92 1.54
CA ASN A 37 3.15 6.15 2.00
C ASN A 37 1.71 6.18 1.45
N LEU A 38 0.79 6.67 2.28
CA LEU A 38 -0.61 6.87 1.91
C LEU A 38 -0.96 8.34 2.09
N ASP A 39 -1.36 8.99 1.00
CA ASP A 39 -2.03 10.30 1.02
C ASP A 39 -3.52 10.06 0.73
N GLY A 40 -4.39 10.64 1.56
CA GLY A 40 -5.83 10.58 1.43
C GLY A 40 -6.43 11.99 1.38
N ARG A 41 -7.20 12.27 0.33
CA ARG A 41 -7.98 13.50 0.21
C ARG A 41 -9.47 13.16 0.28
N MET A 42 -10.12 13.61 1.35
CA MET A 42 -11.52 13.32 1.61
C MET A 42 -12.40 14.54 1.35
N ASN A 43 -13.46 14.33 0.58
CA ASN A 43 -14.55 15.28 0.43
C ASN A 43 -15.73 14.82 1.31
N LEU A 44 -16.20 15.71 2.18
CA LEU A 44 -17.43 15.52 2.95
C LEU A 44 -18.56 16.31 2.29
N VAL A 45 -19.67 15.63 2.00
CA VAL A 45 -20.85 16.23 1.38
C VAL A 45 -22.00 16.14 2.36
N PHE A 46 -22.61 17.29 2.66
CA PHE A 46 -23.75 17.42 3.58
C PHE A 46 -24.98 17.78 2.75
N GLU A 47 -26.02 16.95 2.84
CA GLU A 47 -27.24 17.11 2.05
C GLU A 47 -28.44 17.05 2.98
N GLU A 48 -29.32 18.06 2.93
CA GLU A 48 -30.62 17.97 3.58
C GLU A 48 -31.50 17.02 2.78
N VAL A 49 -31.89 15.90 3.39
CA VAL A 49 -32.74 14.89 2.74
C VAL A 49 -34.20 15.06 3.11
N GLU A 50 -34.48 15.58 4.30
CA GLU A 50 -35.78 15.97 4.83
C GLU A 50 -35.57 17.07 5.87
N GLN A 51 -36.64 17.78 6.26
CA GLN A 51 -36.55 18.81 7.29
C GLN A 51 -35.90 18.28 8.57
N GLY A 52 -34.74 18.84 8.93
CA GLY A 52 -33.99 18.44 10.12
C GLY A 52 -33.23 17.11 9.99
N LYS A 53 -33.14 16.52 8.79
CA LYS A 53 -32.32 15.34 8.51
C LYS A 53 -31.25 15.66 7.46
N THR A 54 -30.00 15.50 7.86
CA THR A 54 -28.84 15.66 6.97
C THR A 54 -28.22 14.31 6.69
N ARG A 55 -28.02 13.99 5.41
CA ARG A 55 -27.15 12.90 4.98
C ARG A 55 -25.73 13.45 4.84
N VAL A 56 -24.77 12.76 5.44
CA VAL A 56 -23.35 13.07 5.30
C VAL A 56 -22.67 11.93 4.56
N SER A 57 -21.99 12.26 3.46
CA SER A 57 -21.26 11.30 2.63
C SER A 57 -19.77 11.65 2.63
N ALA A 58 -18.91 10.66 2.84
CA ALA A 58 -17.46 10.81 2.76
C ALA A 58 -16.91 10.10 1.53
N ASN A 59 -16.22 10.84 0.65
CA ASN A 59 -15.58 10.30 -0.55
C ASN A 59 -14.09 10.62 -0.50
N THR A 60 -13.27 9.58 -0.34
CA THR A 60 -11.82 9.69 -0.27
C THR A 60 -11.19 9.28 -1.58
N ARG A 61 -10.24 10.08 -2.04
CA ARG A 61 -9.24 9.67 -3.03
C ARG A 61 -7.95 9.30 -2.31
N TYR A 62 -7.52 8.07 -2.52
CA TYR A 62 -6.28 7.52 -2.00
C TYR A 62 -5.19 7.60 -3.07
N VAL A 63 -3.99 7.98 -2.65
CA VAL A 63 -2.75 7.86 -3.42
C VAL A 63 -1.78 7.08 -2.55
N VAL A 64 -1.47 5.86 -2.98
CA VAL A 64 -0.49 5.01 -2.31
C VAL A 64 0.79 5.08 -3.12
N GLU A 65 1.86 5.52 -2.48
CA GLU A 65 3.20 5.51 -3.03
C GLU A 65 4.00 4.37 -2.40
N ARG A 66 4.83 3.75 -3.22
CA ARG A 66 5.66 2.63 -2.83
C ARG A 66 7.05 2.86 -3.37
N LYS A 67 8.03 2.68 -2.48
CA LYS A 67 9.45 2.80 -2.81
C LYS A 67 10.17 1.53 -2.39
N PHE A 68 11.04 1.02 -3.24
CA PHE A 68 11.92 -0.09 -2.96
C PHE A 68 13.37 0.31 -3.15
N VAL A 69 14.22 -0.14 -2.24
CA VAL A 69 15.67 -0.21 -2.44
C VAL A 69 16.07 -1.68 -2.42
N VAL A 70 16.67 -2.13 -3.51
CA VAL A 70 17.11 -3.52 -3.72
C VAL A 70 18.63 -3.54 -3.69
N VAL A 71 19.19 -4.27 -2.73
CA VAL A 71 20.65 -4.37 -2.54
C VAL A 71 21.08 -5.83 -2.71
N PRO A 72 21.86 -6.16 -3.76
CA PRO A 72 22.45 -7.48 -3.89
C PRO A 72 23.45 -7.74 -2.76
N ILE A 73 23.39 -8.90 -2.11
CA ILE A 73 24.32 -9.23 -1.01
C ILE A 73 25.76 -9.40 -1.51
N SER A 74 25.95 -9.76 -2.77
CA SER A 74 27.27 -10.01 -3.37
C SER A 74 27.99 -8.75 -3.89
N ASN A 75 28.07 -7.67 -3.09
CA ASN A 75 28.72 -6.40 -3.46
C ASN A 75 28.19 -5.73 -4.74
N GLY A 76 26.88 -5.79 -4.98
CA GLY A 76 26.24 -5.10 -6.10
C GLY A 76 25.85 -3.65 -5.82
N ILE A 77 25.55 -2.90 -6.87
CA ILE A 77 25.07 -1.51 -6.76
C ILE A 77 23.58 -1.52 -6.35
N PRO A 78 23.19 -0.81 -5.26
CA PRO A 78 21.78 -0.65 -4.90
C PRO A 78 20.94 -0.08 -6.04
N GLN A 79 19.76 -0.65 -6.26
CA GLN A 79 18.77 -0.13 -7.20
C GLN A 79 17.59 0.43 -6.42
N SER A 80 17.09 1.61 -6.83
CA SER A 80 15.90 2.21 -6.24
C SER A 80 14.78 2.25 -7.28
N MET A 81 13.58 1.91 -6.85
CA MET A 81 12.37 1.98 -7.66
C MET A 81 11.27 2.68 -6.86
N ALA A 82 10.41 3.43 -7.54
CA ALA A 82 9.23 4.01 -6.93
C ALA A 82 8.06 3.91 -7.90
N ASP A 83 6.88 3.61 -7.37
CA ASP A 83 5.62 3.58 -8.09
C ASP A 83 4.49 4.10 -7.22
N SER A 84 3.42 4.55 -7.88
CA SER A 84 2.22 5.03 -7.20
C SER A 84 0.97 4.45 -7.83
N VAL A 85 -0.06 4.33 -7.01
CA VAL A 85 -1.39 3.92 -7.43
C VAL A 85 -2.41 4.81 -6.77
N SER A 86 -3.49 5.10 -7.49
CA SER A 86 -4.57 5.91 -6.96
C SER A 86 -5.93 5.27 -7.21
N PHE A 87 -6.80 5.37 -6.22
CA PHE A 87 -8.13 4.79 -6.23
C PHE A 87 -9.04 5.57 -5.28
N ASN A 88 -10.34 5.39 -5.41
CA ASN A 88 -11.33 6.09 -4.59
C ASN A 88 -11.97 5.14 -3.57
N THR A 89 -12.73 5.68 -2.61
CA THR A 89 -13.59 4.91 -1.70
C THR A 89 -14.40 3.85 -2.44
N GLY A 90 -14.44 2.63 -1.90
CA GLY A 90 -15.17 1.50 -2.49
C GLY A 90 -14.55 0.91 -3.76
N THR A 91 -13.40 1.43 -4.21
CA THR A 91 -12.68 0.93 -5.37
C THR A 91 -11.31 0.37 -4.98
N ARG A 92 -10.59 -0.12 -5.98
CA ARG A 92 -9.28 -0.73 -5.84
C ARG A 92 -8.30 -0.11 -6.83
N GLY A 93 -7.02 -0.17 -6.50
CA GLY A 93 -5.93 0.17 -7.40
C GLY A 93 -4.88 -0.91 -7.35
N ALA A 94 -4.18 -1.16 -8.45
CA ALA A 94 -3.02 -2.03 -8.47
C ALA A 94 -1.77 -1.25 -8.92
N PHE A 95 -0.65 -1.55 -8.29
CA PHE A 95 0.65 -1.18 -8.86
C PHE A 95 0.87 -1.95 -10.16
N GLN A 96 1.74 -1.42 -11.04
CA GLN A 96 2.08 -2.12 -12.28
C GLN A 96 2.58 -3.54 -11.99
N LEU A 97 2.14 -4.50 -12.80
CA LEU A 97 2.57 -5.89 -12.69
C LEU A 97 4.08 -5.97 -12.88
N THR A 98 4.75 -6.76 -12.05
CA THR A 98 6.12 -7.16 -12.34
C THR A 98 6.13 -8.02 -13.61
N ARG A 99 7.31 -8.21 -14.23
CA ARG A 99 7.46 -9.06 -15.43
C ARG A 99 6.92 -10.48 -15.23
N ASP A 100 6.83 -10.94 -13.99
CA ASP A 100 6.34 -12.26 -13.60
C ASP A 100 4.83 -12.30 -13.32
N GLY A 101 4.10 -11.23 -13.65
CA GLY A 101 2.64 -11.15 -13.51
C GLY A 101 2.15 -10.99 -12.07
N GLN A 102 3.04 -10.73 -11.11
CA GLN A 102 2.66 -10.48 -9.73
C GLN A 102 2.42 -8.98 -9.51
N GLY A 103 1.23 -8.64 -9.00
CA GLY A 103 0.82 -7.28 -8.67
C GLY A 103 0.46 -7.16 -7.20
N THR A 104 0.72 -5.99 -6.60
CA THR A 104 0.15 -5.64 -5.31
C THR A 104 -1.11 -4.82 -5.55
N GLU A 105 -2.24 -5.34 -5.08
CA GLU A 105 -3.52 -4.64 -5.11
C GLU A 105 -3.77 -3.91 -3.78
N CYS A 106 -4.26 -2.69 -3.88
CA CYS A 106 -4.69 -1.86 -2.77
C CYS A 106 -6.21 -1.72 -2.83
N ILE A 107 -6.87 -1.99 -1.71
CA ILE A 107 -8.33 -2.02 -1.60
C ILE A 107 -8.74 -1.04 -0.51
N ALA A 108 -9.65 -0.11 -0.81
CA ALA A 108 -10.25 0.76 0.19
C ALA A 108 -11.22 -0.06 1.07
N THR A 109 -11.00 -0.09 2.38
CA THR A 109 -11.85 -0.81 3.34
C THR A 109 -13.00 0.02 3.89
N GLY A 110 -12.96 1.36 3.72
CA GLY A 110 -13.95 2.27 4.29
C GLY A 110 -13.68 2.67 5.74
N THR A 111 -12.64 2.12 6.38
CA THR A 111 -12.36 2.33 7.81
C THR A 111 -12.09 3.81 8.12
N LEU A 112 -11.30 4.50 7.29
CA LEU A 112 -11.00 5.91 7.46
C LEU A 112 -12.26 6.78 7.33
N GLU A 113 -13.10 6.51 6.33
CA GLU A 113 -14.37 7.22 6.13
C GLU A 113 -15.30 7.03 7.32
N GLN A 114 -15.41 5.81 7.83
CA GLN A 114 -16.24 5.49 9.00
C GLN A 114 -15.73 6.22 10.25
N GLU A 115 -14.42 6.23 10.48
CA GLU A 115 -13.82 6.96 11.61
C GLU A 115 -14.12 8.46 11.52
N VAL A 116 -13.93 9.08 10.35
CA VAL A 116 -14.22 10.52 10.17
C VAL A 116 -15.71 10.80 10.33
N LEU A 117 -16.60 10.01 9.71
CA LEU A 117 -18.04 10.18 9.85
C LEU A 117 -18.52 10.02 11.29
N SER A 118 -17.87 9.16 12.10
CA SER A 118 -18.21 8.98 13.51
C SER A 118 -17.93 10.21 14.38
N LEU A 119 -17.07 11.12 13.92
CA LEU A 119 -16.77 12.38 14.60
C LEU A 119 -17.80 13.47 14.29
N ILE A 120 -18.61 13.27 13.24
CA ILE A 120 -19.65 14.20 12.82
C ILE A 120 -20.93 13.82 13.56
N LYS A 121 -21.33 14.67 14.51
CA LYS A 121 -22.55 14.52 15.31
C LYS A 121 -23.74 15.18 14.64
#